data_AF-A0A7W8PCN9-F1
#
_entry.id   AF-A0A7W8PCN9-F1
#
_cell.length_a   1.000
_cell.length_b   1.000
_cell.length_c   1.000
_cell.angle_alpha   90.00
_cell.angle_beta   90.00
_cell.angle_gamma   90.00
#
_symmetry.space_group_name_H-M   'P 1'
#
loop_
_entity.id
_entity.type
_entity.pdbx_description
1 polymer ?
#
loop_
_entity_poly.entity_id
_entity_poly.type
_entity_poly.pdbx_seq_one_letter_code
_entity_poly.pdbx_strand_id
1 'polypeptide(L)'
;MKLRISRIGLTDNNLTEVALEHGGESLEWNISEFKNIVRNLDYDVFDQINQYWARMPPERQDEAYAVYAEIRDVFRECYETHALTRRLHAPVARLCELHPLEDIRHWIAFYSNLRCPDDVKDEFVPYEMPGTRDGTYVREEYEWLVALSIALRVIFPVWGEFIARIRAEVPTGWKEFYAWQLLAATGLGQSPPMERLRGYVEYWSRVGAGRHDVEKSAHVFRGISTEDYPTLLTALVLVRKLTIADVRGLDTSSNLVSCVFTFIRHKTRPGSEGGFNAIIKEKKETETYGQDIENQQSRLEACKEKMPVADGKIAPIRYYARDMRHIARQIAPDMPADCLEMSFESVKVLEHVRERKVQMTLTMYVLQYRKQLQPRALFHLPRASILQAFAVAQAVYWHKGYRELAALVSALPVSDADVMYLGSLEARSKIPAAMIAELERWFPYRRMPGGKSKTARVPTCAELAIDDVVRQLGETGWRLTLPPEWVAELTRNPRERHYAVPGNIRIKLAQLSIALASRSF
;
A
#
# COMPACT_ATOMS: atom_id res chain seq x y z
N MET A 1 -29.02 10.66 9.96
CA MET A 1 -27.88 10.38 9.08
C MET A 1 -26.59 10.16 9.88
N LYS A 2 -25.81 9.13 9.55
CA LYS A 2 -24.55 8.80 10.25
C LYS A 2 -23.56 8.07 9.36
N LEU A 3 -22.31 8.52 9.34
CA LEU A 3 -21.17 7.80 8.75
C LEU A 3 -20.46 6.95 9.81
N ARG A 4 -20.09 5.73 9.43
CA ARG A 4 -19.26 4.84 10.25
C ARG A 4 -18.29 4.08 9.37
N ILE A 5 -17.08 3.88 9.85
CA ILE A 5 -16.15 2.93 9.21
C ILE A 5 -16.69 1.53 9.52
N SER A 6 -17.14 0.80 8.49
CA SER A 6 -17.66 -0.56 8.65
C SER A 6 -16.50 -1.57 8.65
N ARG A 7 -16.66 -2.63 9.45
CA ARG A 7 -15.82 -3.83 9.41
C ARG A 7 -16.66 -4.91 8.75
N ILE A 8 -16.44 -5.20 7.48
CA ILE A 8 -17.07 -6.36 6.84
C ILE A 8 -16.03 -7.47 6.68
N GLY A 9 -16.34 -8.61 7.30
CA GLY A 9 -15.54 -9.84 7.28
C GLY A 9 -15.54 -10.55 8.64
N LEU A 10 -16.04 -11.79 8.68
CA LEU A 10 -15.90 -12.69 9.84
C LEU A 10 -14.42 -13.02 10.14
N THR A 11 -13.52 -12.73 9.21
CA THR A 11 -12.08 -12.98 9.28
C THR A 11 -11.30 -11.87 8.57
N ASP A 12 -11.26 -10.66 9.13
CA ASP A 12 -10.05 -9.80 9.13
C ASP A 12 -10.32 -8.39 9.66
N ASN A 13 -9.30 -7.82 10.31
CA ASN A 13 -9.21 -6.41 10.74
C ASN A 13 -9.13 -5.40 9.56
N ASN A 14 -9.74 -5.69 8.41
CA ASN A 14 -9.63 -4.85 7.22
C ASN A 14 -10.74 -3.77 7.21
N LEU A 15 -10.38 -2.57 7.69
CA LEU A 15 -11.19 -1.34 7.59
C LEU A 15 -11.14 -0.82 6.15
N THR A 16 -11.86 -1.47 5.24
CA THR A 16 -11.87 -1.13 3.80
C THR A 16 -13.13 -0.42 3.35
N GLU A 17 -14.10 -0.21 4.24
CA GLU A 17 -15.40 0.34 3.87
C GLU A 17 -15.91 1.39 4.85
N VAL A 18 -16.74 2.29 4.34
CA VAL A 18 -17.51 3.26 5.12
C VAL A 18 -18.98 3.06 4.80
N ALA A 19 -19.80 2.94 5.83
CA ALA A 19 -21.25 2.87 5.73
C ALA A 19 -21.87 4.22 6.09
N LEU A 20 -22.80 4.68 5.26
CA LEU A 20 -23.65 5.84 5.51
C LEU A 20 -25.07 5.35 5.80
N GLU A 21 -25.52 5.52 7.05
CA GLU A 21 -26.83 5.09 7.54
C GLU A 21 -27.81 6.27 7.65
N HIS A 22 -29.01 6.13 7.10
CA HIS A 22 -30.10 7.10 7.28
C HIS A 22 -31.46 6.43 7.05
N GLY A 23 -32.47 6.73 7.87
CA GLY A 23 -33.84 6.22 7.66
C GLY A 23 -34.04 4.70 7.62
N GLY A 24 -33.07 3.90 8.06
CA GLY A 24 -33.08 2.43 7.94
C GLY A 24 -32.40 1.90 6.67
N GLU A 25 -31.93 2.77 5.78
CA GLU A 25 -31.15 2.46 4.59
C GLU A 25 -29.64 2.67 4.86
N SER A 26 -28.79 1.94 4.12
CA SER A 26 -27.34 2.02 4.25
C SER A 26 -26.66 2.04 2.87
N LEU A 27 -25.73 2.97 2.68
CA LEU A 27 -24.85 3.04 1.51
C LEU A 27 -23.41 2.70 1.90
N GLU A 28 -22.81 1.74 1.19
CA GLU A 28 -21.43 1.30 1.43
C GLU A 28 -20.46 1.88 0.41
N TRP A 29 -19.31 2.34 0.89
CA TRP A 29 -18.26 3.01 0.11
C TRP A 29 -16.91 2.32 0.30
N ASN A 30 -16.20 2.02 -0.78
CA ASN A 30 -14.87 1.43 -0.72
C ASN A 30 -13.81 2.48 -0.38
N ILE A 31 -13.16 2.35 0.76
CA ILE A 31 -12.04 3.20 1.21
C ILE A 31 -10.72 2.43 1.31
N SER A 32 -10.55 1.34 0.55
CA SER A 32 -9.39 0.44 0.65
C SER A 32 -8.04 1.13 0.48
N GLU A 33 -7.99 2.27 -0.22
CA GLU A 33 -6.79 3.10 -0.39
C GLU A 33 -6.37 3.83 0.89
N PHE A 34 -7.30 4.03 1.83
CA PHE A 34 -7.07 4.67 3.12
C PHE A 34 -6.84 3.67 4.26
N LYS A 35 -6.93 2.36 4.00
CA LYS A 35 -6.90 1.29 5.02
C LYS A 35 -5.75 1.40 6.03
N ASN A 36 -4.54 1.71 5.55
CA ASN A 36 -3.35 1.79 6.40
C ASN A 36 -3.39 3.00 7.32
N ILE A 37 -4.01 4.08 6.85
CA ILE A 37 -4.09 5.32 7.60
C ILE A 37 -5.19 5.19 8.66
N VAL A 38 -6.37 4.72 8.23
CA VAL A 38 -7.54 4.53 9.09
C VAL A 38 -7.28 3.50 10.21
N ARG A 39 -6.55 2.42 9.91
CA ARG A 39 -6.18 1.40 10.91
C ARG A 39 -5.39 1.92 12.10
N ASN A 40 -4.64 3.00 11.92
CA ASN A 40 -3.76 3.55 12.95
C ASN A 40 -4.41 4.69 13.74
N LEU A 41 -5.71 4.95 13.56
CA LEU A 41 -6.42 6.02 14.26
C LEU A 41 -7.01 5.49 15.56
N ASP A 42 -6.77 6.24 16.64
CA ASP A 42 -7.32 5.97 17.98
C ASP A 42 -8.67 6.69 18.21
N TYR A 43 -9.26 7.25 17.15
CA TYR A 43 -10.51 8.02 17.20
C TYR A 43 -11.38 7.81 15.97
N ASP A 44 -12.66 8.15 16.11
CA ASP A 44 -13.61 8.14 15.00
C ASP A 44 -13.50 9.44 14.20
N VAL A 45 -13.07 9.31 12.94
CA VAL A 45 -12.95 10.42 11.99
C VAL A 45 -14.30 11.07 11.71
N PHE A 46 -15.41 10.35 11.82
CA PHE A 46 -16.73 10.90 11.47
C PHE A 46 -17.50 11.50 12.66
N ASP A 47 -16.94 11.46 13.87
CA ASP A 47 -17.66 11.89 15.08
C ASP A 47 -18.20 13.33 14.97
N GLN A 48 -17.36 14.29 14.60
CA GLN A 48 -17.78 15.70 14.51
C GLN A 48 -18.83 15.94 13.41
N ILE A 49 -18.68 15.34 12.24
CA ILE A 49 -19.66 15.51 11.16
C ILE A 49 -21.00 14.83 11.49
N ASN A 50 -20.96 13.69 12.20
CA ASN A 50 -22.16 13.02 12.69
C ASN A 50 -22.89 13.86 13.75
N GLN A 51 -22.16 14.53 14.65
CA GLN A 51 -22.76 15.44 15.64
C GLN A 51 -23.35 16.69 14.99
N TYR A 52 -22.74 17.19 13.91
CA TYR A 52 -23.31 18.26 13.09
C TYR A 52 -24.62 17.81 12.42
N TRP A 53 -24.63 16.65 11.75
CA TRP A 53 -25.84 16.10 11.14
C TRP A 53 -26.95 15.80 12.14
N ALA A 54 -26.63 15.36 13.36
CA ALA A 54 -27.63 15.11 14.40
C ALA A 54 -28.46 16.36 14.75
N ARG A 55 -27.96 17.56 14.43
CA ARG A 55 -28.65 18.85 14.65
C ARG A 55 -29.24 19.44 13.37
N MET A 56 -28.93 18.86 12.22
CA MET A 56 -29.50 19.28 10.95
C MET A 56 -30.98 18.86 10.88
N PRO A 57 -31.87 19.69 10.31
CA PRO A 57 -33.27 19.31 10.10
C PRO A 57 -33.38 17.98 9.33
N PRO A 58 -34.34 17.10 9.65
CA PRO A 58 -34.52 15.82 8.97
C PRO A 58 -34.60 15.97 7.44
N GLU A 59 -35.28 17.02 6.95
CA GLU A 59 -35.45 17.28 5.52
C GLU A 59 -34.11 17.54 4.81
N ARG A 60 -33.20 18.26 5.47
CA ARG A 60 -31.84 18.49 4.95
C ARG A 60 -30.98 17.22 5.01
N GLN A 61 -31.19 16.36 6.02
CA GLN A 61 -30.53 15.06 6.09
C GLN A 61 -31.01 14.12 4.98
N ASP A 62 -32.32 14.12 4.68
CA ASP A 62 -32.92 13.37 3.57
C ASP A 62 -32.35 13.84 2.23
N GLU A 63 -32.26 15.16 2.03
CA GLU A 63 -31.68 15.76 0.83
C GLU A 63 -30.20 15.36 0.66
N ALA A 64 -29.41 15.46 1.73
CA ALA A 64 -28.00 15.05 1.71
C ALA A 64 -27.85 13.56 1.38
N TYR A 65 -28.66 12.70 2.00
CA TYR A 65 -28.66 11.27 1.72
C TYR A 65 -29.04 10.95 0.27
N ALA A 66 -30.04 11.64 -0.28
CA ALA A 66 -30.44 11.51 -1.68
C ALA A 66 -29.29 11.88 -2.63
N VAL A 67 -28.48 12.91 -2.31
CA VAL A 67 -27.27 13.24 -3.10
C VAL A 67 -26.25 12.10 -3.05
N TYR A 68 -26.03 11.48 -1.88
CA TYR A 68 -25.13 10.32 -1.78
C TYR A 68 -25.62 9.12 -2.59
N ALA A 69 -26.93 8.86 -2.61
CA ALA A 69 -27.53 7.82 -3.43
C ALA A 69 -27.31 8.09 -4.93
N GLU A 70 -27.55 9.33 -5.38
CA GLU A 70 -27.27 9.77 -6.75
C GLU A 70 -25.80 9.55 -7.13
N ILE A 71 -24.86 9.95 -6.26
CA ILE A 71 -23.43 9.71 -6.48
C ILE A 71 -23.13 8.21 -6.60
N ARG A 72 -23.77 7.38 -5.77
CA ARG A 72 -23.60 5.92 -5.81
C ARG A 72 -24.10 5.33 -7.12
N ASP A 73 -25.19 5.84 -7.67
CA ASP A 73 -25.71 5.39 -8.96
C ASP A 73 -24.82 5.83 -10.12
N VAL A 74 -24.23 7.03 -10.08
CA VAL A 74 -23.19 7.43 -11.06
C VAL A 74 -22.02 6.44 -11.04
N PHE A 75 -21.58 6.01 -9.86
CA PHE A 75 -20.58 4.96 -9.74
C PHE A 75 -21.08 3.62 -10.33
N ARG A 76 -22.33 3.21 -10.15
CA ARG A 76 -22.82 1.95 -10.73
C ARG A 76 -22.88 1.97 -12.26
N GLU A 77 -23.24 3.12 -12.83
CA GLU A 77 -23.48 3.26 -14.27
C GLU A 77 -22.22 3.58 -15.09
N CYS A 78 -21.23 4.25 -14.49
CA CYS A 78 -20.06 4.76 -15.22
C CYS A 78 -18.81 3.94 -14.95
N TYR A 79 -18.28 3.34 -16.02
CA TYR A 79 -17.04 2.56 -15.99
C TYR A 79 -15.81 3.34 -16.46
N GLU A 80 -15.98 4.34 -17.33
CA GLU A 80 -14.88 5.16 -17.86
C GLU A 80 -14.53 6.32 -16.92
N THR A 81 -13.24 6.49 -16.60
CA THR A 81 -12.74 7.51 -15.66
C THR A 81 -13.11 8.95 -16.04
N HIS A 82 -13.01 9.33 -17.32
CA HIS A 82 -13.31 10.70 -17.76
C HIS A 82 -14.81 11.01 -17.67
N ALA A 83 -15.66 10.07 -18.08
CA ALA A 83 -17.11 10.19 -17.97
C ALA A 83 -17.55 10.23 -16.50
N LEU A 84 -16.95 9.37 -15.66
CA LEU A 84 -17.19 9.33 -14.21
C LEU A 84 -16.87 10.69 -13.56
N THR A 85 -15.68 11.23 -13.80
CA THR A 85 -15.27 12.53 -13.25
C THR A 85 -16.25 13.64 -13.64
N ARG A 86 -16.64 13.69 -14.92
CA ARG A 86 -17.60 14.68 -15.44
C ARG A 86 -18.96 14.59 -14.76
N ARG A 87 -19.51 13.37 -14.61
CA ARG A 87 -20.83 13.15 -14.01
C ARG A 87 -20.83 13.36 -12.49
N LEU A 88 -19.70 13.22 -11.82
CA LEU A 88 -19.58 13.45 -10.38
C LEU A 88 -19.53 14.92 -9.97
N HIS A 89 -19.12 15.84 -10.84
CA HIS A 89 -18.98 17.27 -10.46
C HIS A 89 -20.27 17.90 -9.93
N ALA A 90 -21.39 17.74 -10.64
CA ALA A 90 -22.67 18.33 -10.25
C ALA A 90 -23.20 17.81 -8.90
N PRO A 91 -23.29 16.49 -8.66
CA PRO A 91 -23.77 16.01 -7.36
C PRO A 91 -22.77 16.28 -6.23
N VAL A 92 -21.45 16.28 -6.49
CA VAL A 92 -20.46 16.70 -5.48
C VAL A 92 -20.61 18.17 -5.12
N ALA A 93 -20.89 19.05 -6.09
CA ALA A 93 -21.17 20.46 -5.82
C ALA A 93 -22.41 20.63 -4.93
N ARG A 94 -23.53 19.98 -5.28
CA ARG A 94 -24.76 19.99 -4.46
C ARG A 94 -24.50 19.47 -3.06
N LEU A 95 -23.71 18.39 -2.92
CA LEU A 95 -23.33 17.86 -1.61
C LEU A 95 -22.54 18.89 -0.78
N CYS A 96 -21.63 19.65 -1.40
CA CYS A 96 -20.90 20.72 -0.71
C CYS A 96 -21.82 21.88 -0.30
N GLU A 97 -22.79 22.26 -1.14
CA GLU A 97 -23.74 23.35 -0.88
C GLU A 97 -24.64 23.06 0.32
N LEU A 98 -24.97 21.79 0.57
CA LEU A 98 -25.73 21.36 1.76
C LEU A 98 -24.90 21.43 3.06
N HIS A 99 -23.60 21.70 2.96
CA HIS A 99 -22.67 21.76 4.10
C HIS A 99 -21.85 23.06 4.06
N PRO A 100 -22.50 24.24 4.12
CA PRO A 100 -21.80 25.51 4.06
C PRO A 100 -20.85 25.66 5.24
N LEU A 101 -19.67 26.22 4.97
CA LEU A 101 -18.60 26.33 5.97
C LEU A 101 -19.00 27.23 7.14
N GLU A 102 -19.81 28.24 6.89
CA GLU A 102 -20.36 29.18 7.86
C GLU A 102 -21.23 28.46 8.89
N ASP A 103 -22.11 27.55 8.45
CA ASP A 103 -22.98 26.76 9.34
C ASP A 103 -22.13 25.81 10.20
N ILE A 104 -21.11 25.19 9.60
CA ILE A 104 -20.18 24.30 10.33
C ILE A 104 -19.38 25.10 11.35
N ARG A 105 -18.86 26.28 11.00
CA ARG A 105 -18.15 27.17 11.94
C ARG A 105 -19.05 27.62 13.07
N HIS A 106 -20.29 28.01 12.77
CA HIS A 106 -21.28 28.35 13.78
C HIS A 106 -21.52 27.16 14.72
N TRP A 107 -21.68 25.96 14.18
CA TRP A 107 -21.82 24.76 14.99
C TRP A 107 -20.59 24.49 15.87
N ILE A 108 -19.38 24.71 15.35
CA ILE A 108 -18.14 24.59 16.13
C ILE A 108 -18.18 25.53 17.34
N ALA A 109 -18.52 26.80 17.10
CA ALA A 109 -18.49 27.85 18.14
C ALA A 109 -19.51 27.62 19.26
N PHE A 110 -20.72 27.13 18.95
CA PHE A 110 -21.81 27.06 19.93
C PHE A 110 -22.08 25.67 20.49
N TYR A 111 -21.70 24.61 19.77
CA TYR A 111 -22.20 23.27 20.04
C TYR A 111 -21.14 22.19 20.09
N SER A 112 -19.92 22.47 19.64
CA SER A 112 -18.83 21.51 19.65
C SER A 112 -18.02 21.57 20.95
N ASN A 113 -17.39 20.46 21.30
CA ASN A 113 -16.43 20.39 22.41
C ASN A 113 -14.97 20.51 21.92
N LEU A 114 -14.75 21.16 20.78
CA LEU A 114 -13.42 21.28 20.18
C LEU A 114 -12.61 22.33 20.93
N ARG A 115 -11.33 22.03 21.18
CA ARG A 115 -10.41 22.95 21.84
C ARG A 115 -9.45 23.54 20.83
N CYS A 116 -9.35 24.87 20.84
CA CYS A 116 -8.26 25.55 20.15
C CYS A 116 -6.97 25.38 20.97
N PRO A 117 -5.86 24.93 20.38
CA PRO A 117 -4.58 24.82 21.07
C PRO A 117 -4.07 26.16 21.60
N ASP A 118 -3.41 26.15 22.77
CA ASP A 118 -2.89 27.35 23.43
C ASP A 118 -1.73 28.01 22.67
N ASP A 119 -1.07 27.28 21.77
CA ASP A 119 0.04 27.78 20.95
C ASP A 119 -0.41 28.61 19.75
N VAL A 120 -1.71 28.60 19.42
CA VAL A 120 -2.30 29.41 18.34
C VAL A 120 -2.67 30.79 18.89
N LYS A 121 -1.94 31.81 18.44
CA LYS A 121 -2.13 33.21 18.84
C LYS A 121 -3.29 33.88 18.09
N ASP A 122 -3.89 34.89 18.71
CA ASP A 122 -5.01 35.65 18.14
C ASP A 122 -4.59 36.53 16.96
N GLU A 123 -3.40 37.12 17.05
CA GLU A 123 -2.86 38.02 16.05
C GLU A 123 -1.44 37.61 15.67
N PHE A 124 -1.08 37.88 14.40
CA PHE A 124 0.29 37.73 13.95
C PHE A 124 1.08 38.97 14.34
N VAL A 125 2.00 38.81 15.30
CA VAL A 125 2.92 39.86 15.72
C VAL A 125 4.28 39.66 15.03
N PRO A 126 4.68 40.53 14.09
CA PRO A 126 6.00 40.47 13.48
C PRO A 126 7.10 40.48 14.56
N TYR A 127 8.14 39.67 14.39
CA TYR A 127 9.31 39.52 15.29
C TYR A 127 9.08 38.74 16.61
N GLU A 128 7.85 38.59 17.10
CA GLU A 128 7.54 37.74 18.27
C GLU A 128 7.13 36.31 17.89
N MET A 129 6.76 36.11 16.63
CA MET A 129 6.39 34.81 16.08
C MET A 129 7.43 34.35 15.05
N PRO A 130 7.86 33.09 15.09
CA PRO A 130 8.75 32.55 14.07
C PRO A 130 8.02 32.44 12.72
N GLY A 131 8.66 32.91 11.65
CA GLY A 131 8.15 32.80 10.28
C GLY A 131 7.49 34.08 9.75
N THR A 132 6.74 33.92 8.66
CA THR A 132 5.98 35.00 8.02
C THR A 132 4.48 34.81 8.27
N ARG A 133 3.68 35.85 7.99
CA ARG A 133 2.21 35.79 8.05
C ARG A 133 1.64 34.63 7.22
N ASP A 134 2.21 34.39 6.04
CA ASP A 134 1.78 33.32 5.14
C ASP A 134 2.13 31.93 5.67
N GLY A 135 3.25 31.83 6.40
CA GLY A 135 3.77 30.61 7.00
C GLY A 135 3.18 30.23 8.35
N THR A 136 2.17 30.95 8.86
CA THR A 136 1.55 30.68 10.17
C THR A 136 0.05 30.95 10.19
N TYR A 137 -0.68 30.28 11.07
CA TYR A 137 -2.12 30.47 11.27
C TYR A 137 -2.38 31.26 12.56
N VAL A 138 -3.30 32.22 12.51
CA VAL A 138 -3.89 32.83 13.70
C VAL A 138 -5.14 32.07 14.15
N ARG A 139 -5.67 32.35 15.36
CA ARG A 139 -6.80 31.64 15.95
C ARG A 139 -8.01 31.55 15.03
N GLU A 140 -8.45 32.68 14.47
CA GLU A 140 -9.60 32.69 13.56
C GLU A 140 -9.37 31.82 12.32
N GLU A 141 -8.17 31.89 11.71
CA GLU A 141 -7.85 31.07 10.55
C GLU A 141 -7.77 29.58 10.89
N TYR A 142 -7.32 29.26 12.11
CA TYR A 142 -7.30 27.89 12.61
C TYR A 142 -8.71 27.32 12.77
N GLU A 143 -9.64 28.10 13.32
CA GLU A 143 -11.05 27.70 13.41
C GLU A 143 -11.66 27.42 12.03
N TRP A 144 -11.36 28.27 11.05
CA TRP A 144 -11.75 28.04 9.66
C TRP A 144 -11.10 26.80 9.04
N LEU A 145 -9.83 26.51 9.37
CA LEU A 145 -9.16 25.29 8.94
C LEU A 145 -9.81 24.04 9.53
N VAL A 146 -10.26 24.11 10.79
CA VAL A 146 -11.02 23.04 11.45
C VAL A 146 -12.39 22.86 10.80
N ALA A 147 -13.11 23.95 10.52
CA ALA A 147 -14.38 23.91 9.79
C ALA A 147 -14.21 23.26 8.41
N LEU A 148 -13.15 23.64 7.68
CA LEU A 148 -12.79 23.05 6.39
C LEU A 148 -12.48 21.55 6.52
N SER A 149 -11.74 21.13 7.54
CA SER A 149 -11.46 19.72 7.82
C SER A 149 -12.74 18.91 8.04
N ILE A 150 -13.69 19.45 8.82
CA ILE A 150 -14.97 18.79 9.08
C ILE A 150 -15.83 18.71 7.82
N ALA A 151 -15.91 19.79 7.03
CA ALA A 151 -16.63 19.81 5.77
C ALA A 151 -16.09 18.77 4.77
N LEU A 152 -14.77 18.60 4.70
CA LEU A 152 -14.14 17.62 3.81
C LEU A 152 -14.46 16.16 4.17
N ARG A 153 -14.85 15.88 5.42
CA ARG A 153 -15.26 14.52 5.84
C ARG A 153 -16.54 14.05 5.16
N VAL A 154 -17.38 14.99 4.70
CA VAL A 154 -18.57 14.71 3.89
C VAL A 154 -18.16 14.03 2.57
N ILE A 155 -17.04 14.43 1.97
CA ILE A 155 -16.61 13.96 0.65
C ILE A 155 -15.69 12.74 0.76
N PHE A 156 -15.16 12.46 1.94
CA PHE A 156 -14.23 11.37 2.17
C PHE A 156 -14.69 9.99 1.62
N PRO A 157 -15.96 9.54 1.81
CA PRO A 157 -16.42 8.27 1.23
C PRO A 157 -16.39 8.27 -0.30
N VAL A 158 -16.76 9.40 -0.93
CA VAL A 158 -16.75 9.59 -2.38
C VAL A 158 -15.33 9.54 -2.93
N TRP A 159 -14.37 10.18 -2.25
CA TRP A 159 -12.96 10.10 -2.59
C TRP A 159 -12.37 8.70 -2.45
N GLY A 160 -12.75 7.97 -1.41
CA GLY A 160 -12.40 6.55 -1.26
C GLY A 160 -12.75 5.74 -2.50
N GLU A 161 -14.03 5.76 -2.86
CA GLU A 161 -14.56 4.97 -3.97
C GLU A 161 -13.96 5.44 -5.31
N PHE A 162 -13.86 6.75 -5.50
CA PHE A 162 -13.28 7.34 -6.71
C PHE A 162 -11.83 6.90 -6.91
N ILE A 163 -10.98 7.05 -5.90
CA ILE A 163 -9.55 6.67 -5.97
C ILE A 163 -9.42 5.16 -6.17
N ALA A 164 -10.24 4.35 -5.49
CA ALA A 164 -10.21 2.89 -5.63
C ALA A 164 -10.51 2.44 -7.06
N ARG A 165 -11.32 3.20 -7.81
CA ARG A 165 -11.63 2.94 -9.22
C ARG A 165 -10.57 3.40 -10.17
N ILE A 166 -10.13 4.66 -10.07
CA ILE A 166 -9.20 5.24 -11.05
C ILE A 166 -7.76 4.71 -10.91
N ARG A 167 -7.41 4.04 -9.80
CA ARG A 167 -6.04 3.57 -9.54
C ARG A 167 -5.46 2.61 -10.58
N ALA A 168 -6.31 1.93 -11.35
CA ALA A 168 -5.88 1.02 -12.40
C ALA A 168 -5.40 1.76 -13.66
N GLU A 169 -5.97 2.94 -13.91
CA GLU A 169 -5.72 3.76 -15.11
C GLU A 169 -4.77 4.93 -14.83
N VAL A 170 -4.80 5.47 -13.61
CA VAL A 170 -4.06 6.67 -13.22
C VAL A 170 -2.79 6.30 -12.44
N PRO A 171 -1.61 6.85 -12.80
CA PRO A 171 -0.39 6.63 -12.04
C PRO A 171 -0.53 7.04 -10.57
N THR A 172 0.13 6.30 -9.67
CA THR A 172 -0.02 6.41 -8.20
C THR A 172 0.18 7.81 -7.62
N GLY A 173 0.86 8.71 -8.33
CA GLY A 173 1.12 10.08 -7.89
C GLY A 173 0.00 11.09 -8.19
N TRP A 174 -0.93 10.78 -9.09
CA TRP A 174 -1.93 11.74 -9.60
C TRP A 174 -3.35 11.48 -9.08
N LYS A 175 -3.61 10.31 -8.51
CA LYS A 175 -4.97 9.92 -8.08
C LYS A 175 -5.59 10.88 -7.05
N GLU A 176 -4.80 11.40 -6.10
CA GLU A 176 -5.28 12.42 -5.15
C GLU A 176 -5.55 13.77 -5.82
N PHE A 177 -4.78 14.12 -6.85
CA PHE A 177 -5.01 15.33 -7.63
C PHE A 177 -6.35 15.26 -8.39
N TYR A 178 -6.64 14.14 -9.05
CA TYR A 178 -7.95 13.93 -9.69
C TYR A 178 -9.10 13.91 -8.68
N ALA A 179 -8.91 13.32 -7.50
CA ALA A 179 -9.91 13.39 -6.44
C ALA A 179 -10.17 14.83 -6.00
N TRP A 180 -9.11 15.64 -5.81
CA TRP A 180 -9.22 17.05 -5.51
C TRP A 180 -9.91 17.87 -6.61
N GLN A 181 -9.74 17.52 -7.89
CA GLN A 181 -10.43 18.20 -8.99
C GLN A 181 -11.96 18.14 -8.87
N LEU A 182 -12.53 17.10 -8.25
CA LEU A 182 -13.98 17.04 -7.97
C LEU A 182 -14.46 18.24 -7.13
N LEU A 183 -13.58 18.83 -6.32
CA LEU A 183 -13.85 20.02 -5.52
C LEU A 183 -13.57 21.35 -6.22
N ALA A 184 -12.83 21.37 -7.33
CA ALA A 184 -12.30 22.61 -7.89
C ALA A 184 -13.39 23.63 -8.28
N ALA A 185 -14.57 23.14 -8.66
CA ALA A 185 -15.72 23.95 -9.07
C ALA A 185 -16.79 24.13 -7.97
N THR A 186 -16.55 23.68 -6.73
CA THR A 186 -17.52 23.79 -5.64
C THR A 186 -17.26 25.03 -4.79
N GLY A 187 -18.29 25.53 -4.09
CA GLY A 187 -18.14 26.62 -3.12
C GLY A 187 -17.09 26.32 -2.04
N LEU A 188 -16.96 25.05 -1.64
CA LEU A 188 -15.92 24.60 -0.71
C LEU A 188 -14.52 24.78 -1.30
N GLY A 189 -14.32 24.43 -2.57
CA GLY A 189 -13.04 24.54 -3.27
C GLY A 189 -12.61 25.95 -3.63
N GLN A 190 -13.53 26.91 -3.61
CA GLN A 190 -13.30 28.34 -3.87
C GLN A 190 -13.38 29.20 -2.60
N SER A 191 -13.57 28.58 -1.44
CA SER A 191 -13.76 29.28 -0.17
C SER A 191 -12.48 29.98 0.31
N PRO A 192 -12.59 31.10 1.06
CA PRO A 192 -11.42 31.78 1.63
C PRO A 192 -10.51 30.88 2.48
N PRO A 193 -11.02 29.94 3.30
CA PRO A 193 -10.18 28.98 4.03
C PRO A 193 -9.37 28.05 3.10
N MET A 194 -9.92 27.66 1.96
CA MET A 194 -9.21 26.87 0.95
C MET A 194 -8.08 27.69 0.29
N GLU A 195 -8.34 28.94 -0.04
CA GLU A 195 -7.35 29.90 -0.56
C GLU A 195 -6.19 30.08 0.44
N ARG A 196 -6.52 30.26 1.73
CA ARG A 196 -5.54 30.38 2.82
C ARG A 196 -4.65 29.15 2.93
N LEU A 197 -5.22 27.95 2.82
CA LEU A 197 -4.48 26.69 2.83
C LEU A 197 -3.56 26.54 1.60
N ARG A 198 -4.03 26.91 0.40
CA ARG A 198 -3.20 26.94 -0.81
C ARG A 198 -1.99 27.85 -0.62
N GLY A 199 -2.19 29.06 -0.13
CA GLY A 199 -1.11 30.00 0.17
C GLY A 199 -0.13 29.45 1.21
N TYR A 200 -0.61 28.76 2.23
CA TYR A 200 0.25 28.11 3.23
C TYR A 200 1.13 27.00 2.63
N VAL A 201 0.54 26.13 1.80
CA VAL A 201 1.26 25.05 1.10
C VAL A 201 2.26 25.63 0.10
N GLU A 202 1.88 26.67 -0.63
CA GLU A 202 2.74 27.37 -1.57
C GLU A 202 3.94 28.02 -0.88
N TYR A 203 3.72 28.73 0.23
CA TYR A 203 4.80 29.33 1.02
C TYR A 203 5.84 28.28 1.46
N TRP A 204 5.39 27.16 2.03
CA TRP A 204 6.30 26.13 2.53
C TRP A 204 6.94 25.27 1.42
N SER A 205 6.37 25.25 0.22
CA SER A 205 6.96 24.58 -0.94
C SER A 205 7.94 25.48 -1.71
N ARG A 206 7.72 26.80 -1.78
CA ARG A 206 8.51 27.72 -2.61
C ARG A 206 9.47 28.63 -1.84
N VAL A 207 9.09 29.11 -0.66
CA VAL A 207 9.78 30.22 0.03
C VAL A 207 10.47 29.75 1.32
N GLY A 208 9.87 28.81 2.05
CA GLY A 208 10.49 28.22 3.24
C GLY A 208 11.76 27.40 2.93
N ALA A 209 12.29 26.70 3.94
CA ALA A 209 13.44 25.79 3.79
C ALA A 209 13.24 24.64 2.75
N GLY A 210 12.07 24.57 2.11
CA GLY A 210 11.67 23.57 1.12
C GLY A 210 12.04 23.89 -0.33
N ARG A 211 12.48 25.11 -0.71
CA ARG A 211 12.72 25.45 -2.13
C ARG A 211 13.74 24.54 -2.81
N HIS A 212 14.89 24.32 -2.18
CA HIS A 212 15.92 23.40 -2.67
C HIS A 212 15.50 21.92 -2.58
N ASP A 213 14.56 21.61 -1.70
CA ASP A 213 14.05 20.27 -1.46
C ASP A 213 12.97 19.88 -2.51
N VAL A 214 12.13 20.82 -2.94
CA VAL A 214 11.08 20.62 -3.95
C VAL A 214 11.66 20.35 -5.33
N GLU A 215 12.68 21.10 -5.76
CA GLU A 215 13.38 20.85 -7.01
C GLU A 215 14.06 19.46 -7.03
N LYS A 216 14.39 18.94 -5.84
CA LYS A 216 14.98 17.61 -5.63
C LYS A 216 13.93 16.54 -5.29
N SER A 217 12.65 16.88 -5.34
CA SER A 217 11.57 15.96 -5.01
C SER A 217 11.37 14.92 -6.12
N ALA A 218 11.02 13.69 -5.74
CA ALA A 218 10.76 12.60 -6.67
C ALA A 218 9.62 12.89 -7.67
N HIS A 219 8.73 13.83 -7.34
CA HIS A 219 7.61 14.23 -8.18
C HIS A 219 8.08 15.10 -9.36
N VAL A 220 9.02 16.01 -9.14
CA VAL A 220 9.60 16.84 -10.22
C VAL A 220 10.34 15.95 -11.23
N PHE A 221 11.09 14.96 -10.77
CA PHE A 221 11.72 13.95 -11.65
C PHE A 221 10.73 13.05 -12.39
N ARG A 222 9.48 12.95 -11.95
CA ARG A 222 8.40 12.22 -12.65
C ARG A 222 7.68 13.08 -13.70
N GLY A 223 8.23 14.24 -14.04
CA GLY A 223 7.70 15.14 -15.06
C GLY A 223 6.64 16.12 -14.55
N ILE A 224 6.54 16.33 -13.23
CA ILE A 224 5.68 17.37 -12.65
C ILE A 224 6.47 18.68 -12.62
N SER A 225 5.94 19.75 -13.19
CA SER A 225 6.58 21.05 -13.11
C SER A 225 6.73 21.48 -11.65
N THR A 226 7.82 22.18 -11.33
CA THR A 226 7.98 22.87 -10.05
C THR A 226 6.85 23.89 -9.81
N GLU A 227 6.22 24.37 -10.88
CA GLU A 227 5.07 25.27 -10.82
C GLU A 227 3.79 24.55 -10.37
N ASP A 228 3.58 23.30 -10.82
CA ASP A 228 2.39 22.48 -10.53
C ASP A 228 2.50 21.73 -9.19
N TYR A 229 3.71 21.58 -8.66
CA TYR A 229 3.97 20.82 -7.45
C TYR A 229 3.20 21.31 -6.21
N PRO A 230 3.08 22.62 -5.91
CA PRO A 230 2.27 23.12 -4.79
C PRO A 230 0.80 22.71 -4.90
N THR A 231 0.27 22.69 -6.12
CA THR A 231 -1.11 22.28 -6.41
C THR A 231 -1.30 20.80 -6.10
N LEU A 232 -0.38 19.94 -6.55
CA LEU A 232 -0.39 18.53 -6.19
C LEU A 232 -0.25 18.32 -4.68
N LEU A 233 0.64 19.07 -4.03
CA LEU A 233 0.87 18.96 -2.60
C LEU A 233 -0.39 19.36 -1.79
N THR A 234 -1.11 20.37 -2.26
CA THR A 234 -2.40 20.77 -1.70
C THR A 234 -3.41 19.63 -1.80
N ALA A 235 -3.54 18.99 -2.97
CA ALA A 235 -4.41 17.83 -3.14
C ALA A 235 -4.04 16.67 -2.18
N LEU A 236 -2.75 16.41 -2.01
CA LEU A 236 -2.25 15.40 -1.06
C LEU A 236 -2.59 15.76 0.40
N VAL A 237 -2.44 17.03 0.79
CA VAL A 237 -2.80 17.53 2.13
C VAL A 237 -4.29 17.34 2.37
N LEU A 238 -5.14 17.77 1.43
CA LEU A 238 -6.59 17.66 1.56
C LEU A 238 -7.04 16.20 1.71
N VAL A 239 -6.65 15.35 0.76
CA VAL A 239 -7.16 13.98 0.66
C VAL A 239 -6.58 13.07 1.74
N ARG A 240 -5.28 13.19 2.06
CA ARG A 240 -4.59 12.25 2.96
C ARG A 240 -4.34 12.76 4.37
N LYS A 241 -4.58 14.05 4.65
CA LYS A 241 -4.36 14.62 5.98
C LYS A 241 -5.58 15.33 6.52
N LEU A 242 -6.08 16.34 5.82
CA LEU A 242 -7.09 17.23 6.37
C LEU A 242 -8.43 16.52 6.63
N THR A 243 -8.82 15.57 5.79
CA THR A 243 -10.02 14.74 5.97
C THR A 243 -10.00 13.85 7.21
N ILE A 244 -8.83 13.41 7.64
CA ILE A 244 -8.67 12.37 8.66
C ILE A 244 -8.01 12.87 9.94
N ALA A 245 -7.49 14.10 9.96
CA ALA A 245 -6.75 14.63 11.08
C ALA A 245 -7.64 14.84 12.31
N ASP A 246 -7.01 14.77 13.49
CA ASP A 246 -7.70 15.00 14.76
C ASP A 246 -7.95 16.51 14.92
N VAL A 247 -9.21 16.86 15.10
CA VAL A 247 -9.66 18.25 15.29
C VAL A 247 -10.07 18.53 16.74
N ARG A 248 -10.06 17.51 17.62
CA ARG A 248 -10.58 17.62 18.99
C ARG A 248 -9.74 18.52 19.89
N GLY A 249 -8.45 18.68 19.58
CA GLY A 249 -7.51 19.45 20.40
C GLY A 249 -7.22 18.80 21.76
N LEU A 250 -7.31 17.47 21.84
CA LEU A 250 -7.01 16.70 23.06
C LEU A 250 -5.51 16.44 23.24
N ASP A 251 -4.78 16.34 22.12
CA ASP A 251 -3.32 16.22 22.14
C ASP A 251 -2.71 17.62 22.23
N THR A 252 -1.97 17.87 23.31
CA THR A 252 -1.26 19.15 23.51
C THR A 252 0.05 19.23 22.72
N SER A 253 0.51 18.11 22.15
CA SER A 253 1.78 18.02 21.43
C SER A 253 1.64 18.17 19.91
N SER A 254 0.43 18.04 19.36
CA SER A 254 0.17 18.15 17.93
C SER A 254 -1.17 18.81 17.62
N ASN A 255 -1.14 19.79 16.72
CA ASN A 255 -2.33 20.45 16.20
C ASN A 255 -2.45 20.27 14.68
N LEU A 256 -3.58 20.69 14.11
CA LEU A 256 -3.88 20.51 12.69
C LEU A 256 -2.82 21.16 11.77
N VAL A 257 -2.37 22.36 12.13
CA VAL A 257 -1.33 23.11 11.40
C VAL A 257 0.01 22.39 11.45
N SER A 258 0.40 21.89 12.62
CA SER A 258 1.61 21.09 12.81
C SER A 258 1.56 19.77 12.04
N CYS A 259 0.40 19.13 11.96
CA CYS A 259 0.16 17.94 11.14
C CYS A 259 0.38 18.24 9.65
N VAL A 260 -0.22 19.33 9.14
CA VAL A 260 -0.06 19.75 7.74
C VAL A 260 1.40 20.14 7.45
N PHE A 261 2.02 20.93 8.31
CA PHE A 261 3.42 21.34 8.18
C PHE A 261 4.38 20.14 8.15
N THR A 262 4.23 19.22 9.11
CA THR A 262 5.06 18.01 9.18
C THR A 262 4.90 17.15 7.93
N PHE A 263 3.69 17.06 7.40
CA PHE A 263 3.43 16.33 6.16
C PHE A 263 4.05 17.00 4.93
N ILE A 264 3.91 18.32 4.80
CA ILE A 264 4.56 19.12 3.74
C ILE A 264 6.07 18.92 3.81
N ARG A 265 6.67 19.11 4.99
CA ARG A 265 8.11 18.95 5.21
C ARG A 265 8.57 17.53 4.91
N HIS A 266 7.78 16.53 5.29
CA HIS A 266 8.07 15.16 4.90
C HIS A 266 8.05 15.04 3.39
N LYS A 267 6.98 15.41 2.67
CA LYS A 267 6.85 15.23 1.22
C LYS A 267 7.82 16.05 0.36
N THR A 268 8.28 17.19 0.85
CA THR A 268 9.26 18.04 0.19
C THR A 268 10.68 17.52 0.40
N ARG A 269 11.01 16.97 1.57
CA ARG A 269 12.36 16.47 1.88
C ARG A 269 12.85 15.41 0.88
N PRO A 270 14.10 15.53 0.38
CA PRO A 270 14.73 14.50 -0.40
C PRO A 270 14.86 13.21 0.42
N GLY A 271 14.19 12.14 -0.03
CA GLY A 271 14.32 10.80 0.58
C GLY A 271 13.07 10.29 1.30
N SER A 272 12.03 11.11 1.44
CA SER A 272 10.77 10.70 2.06
C SER A 272 9.90 9.87 1.10
N GLU A 273 9.48 8.70 1.58
CA GLU A 273 8.57 7.73 0.94
C GLU A 273 8.82 7.33 -0.54
N GLY A 274 9.46 6.16 -0.69
CA GLY A 274 8.94 5.04 -1.49
C GLY A 274 8.96 5.12 -3.02
N GLY A 275 9.29 6.27 -3.62
CA GLY A 275 9.13 6.44 -5.07
C GLY A 275 10.41 6.47 -5.91
N PHE A 276 11.47 7.15 -5.46
CA PHE A 276 12.59 7.45 -6.39
C PHE A 276 13.93 7.89 -5.75
N ASN A 277 13.99 8.40 -4.52
CA ASN A 277 15.30 8.75 -3.91
C ASN A 277 16.10 7.52 -3.43
N ALA A 278 15.50 6.33 -3.49
CA ALA A 278 16.26 5.08 -3.49
C ALA A 278 16.98 4.81 -4.83
N ILE A 279 16.55 5.49 -5.90
CA ILE A 279 16.90 5.27 -7.30
C ILE A 279 17.73 6.42 -7.88
N ILE A 280 17.76 7.63 -7.31
CA ILE A 280 18.64 8.71 -7.81
C ILE A 280 19.50 9.31 -6.69
N LYS A 281 20.80 9.46 -6.96
CA LYS A 281 21.78 10.14 -6.11
C LYS A 281 22.50 11.21 -6.93
N GLU A 282 22.61 12.42 -6.39
CA GLU A 282 23.47 13.46 -6.99
C GLU A 282 24.93 12.96 -7.02
N LYS A 283 25.58 13.12 -8.18
CA LYS A 283 27.04 12.97 -8.25
C LYS A 283 27.60 14.10 -7.39
N LYS A 284 28.51 13.79 -6.46
CA LYS A 284 29.26 14.86 -5.77
C LYS A 284 30.05 15.58 -6.86
N GLU A 285 29.78 16.86 -7.04
CA GLU A 285 30.65 17.72 -7.83
C GLU A 285 32.06 17.59 -7.23
N THR A 286 33.01 17.21 -8.07
CA THR A 286 34.41 17.27 -7.66
C THR A 286 34.71 18.75 -7.72
N GLU A 287 34.92 19.39 -6.56
CA GLU A 287 35.30 20.80 -6.47
C GLU A 287 36.56 21.00 -7.30
N THR A 288 36.36 21.35 -8.56
CA THR A 288 37.44 21.73 -9.46
C THR A 288 37.49 23.24 -9.30
N TYR A 289 38.47 23.69 -8.53
CA TYR A 289 38.75 25.11 -8.34
C TYR A 289 38.87 25.79 -9.70
N GLY A 290 37.95 26.69 -10.01
CA GLY A 290 37.89 27.47 -11.26
C GLY A 290 36.69 27.12 -12.13
N GLN A 291 35.50 27.60 -11.75
CA GLN A 291 34.31 27.52 -12.62
C GLN A 291 34.16 28.82 -13.43
N ASP A 292 34.56 28.74 -14.69
CA ASP A 292 33.94 29.53 -15.75
C ASP A 292 32.43 29.23 -15.79
N ILE A 293 31.64 30.30 -15.90
CA ILE A 293 30.18 30.33 -15.83
C ILE A 293 29.51 29.58 -16.99
N GLU A 294 30.28 29.11 -17.99
CA GLU A 294 29.77 28.45 -19.21
C GLU A 294 29.47 26.95 -19.05
N ASN A 295 29.89 26.28 -17.98
CA ASN A 295 29.56 24.87 -17.74
C ASN A 295 28.36 24.71 -16.80
N GLN A 296 27.19 25.21 -17.22
CA GLN A 296 25.91 24.78 -16.64
C GLN A 296 25.63 23.35 -17.11
N GLN A 297 26.23 22.38 -16.41
CA GLN A 297 26.00 20.98 -16.63
C GLN A 297 24.50 20.69 -16.42
N SER A 298 23.86 20.04 -17.40
CA SER A 298 22.43 19.75 -17.34
C SER A 298 22.10 18.99 -16.05
N ARG A 299 21.01 19.34 -15.35
CA ARG A 299 20.64 18.70 -14.06
C ARG A 299 20.47 17.18 -14.20
N LEU A 300 20.08 16.70 -15.38
CA LEU A 300 20.02 15.27 -15.67
C LEU A 300 21.40 14.60 -15.63
N GLU A 301 22.47 15.32 -15.95
CA GLU A 301 23.85 14.83 -15.92
C GLU A 301 24.45 14.83 -14.51
N ALA A 302 23.99 15.74 -13.65
CA ALA A 302 24.34 15.83 -12.23
C ALA A 302 23.71 14.71 -11.38
N CYS A 303 22.65 14.08 -11.88
CA CYS A 303 21.98 12.95 -11.23
C CYS A 303 22.51 11.61 -11.73
N LYS A 304 22.72 10.64 -10.83
CA LYS A 304 23.02 9.25 -11.17
C LYS A 304 21.94 8.34 -10.65
N GLU A 305 21.51 7.38 -11.47
CA GLU A 305 20.64 6.32 -11.00
C GLU A 305 21.39 5.44 -9.99
N LYS A 306 20.93 5.44 -8.74
CA LYS A 306 21.27 4.51 -7.68
C LYS A 306 20.70 3.14 -8.07
N MET A 307 21.49 2.40 -8.83
CA MET A 307 21.24 0.99 -9.05
C MET A 307 21.24 0.27 -7.69
N PRO A 308 20.19 -0.50 -7.35
CA PRO A 308 20.09 -1.17 -6.05
C PRO A 308 21.22 -2.19 -5.84
N VAL A 309 21.78 -2.71 -6.93
CA VAL A 309 22.93 -3.62 -6.95
C VAL A 309 23.82 -3.21 -8.13
N ALA A 310 25.12 -3.08 -7.91
CA ALA A 310 26.07 -2.80 -8.99
C ALA A 310 26.13 -3.97 -9.99
N ASP A 311 26.23 -3.68 -11.29
CA ASP A 311 26.27 -4.71 -12.33
C ASP A 311 27.41 -5.71 -12.14
N GLY A 312 28.55 -5.27 -11.62
CA GLY A 312 29.67 -6.16 -11.26
C GLY A 312 29.33 -7.22 -10.21
N LYS A 313 28.26 -7.02 -9.42
CA LYS A 313 27.72 -8.04 -8.50
C LYS A 313 26.66 -8.93 -9.15
N ILE A 314 25.98 -8.44 -10.18
CA ILE A 314 24.95 -9.18 -10.93
C ILE A 314 25.61 -10.13 -11.95
N ALA A 315 26.69 -9.72 -12.61
CA ALA A 315 27.35 -10.50 -13.64
C ALA A 315 27.82 -11.90 -13.15
N PRO A 316 28.48 -12.03 -11.98
CA PRO A 316 28.83 -13.35 -11.43
C PRO A 316 27.59 -14.21 -11.15
N ILE A 317 26.54 -13.62 -10.56
CA ILE A 317 25.28 -14.32 -10.28
C ILE A 317 24.70 -14.90 -11.57
N ARG A 318 24.64 -14.09 -12.63
CA ARG A 318 24.14 -14.54 -13.94
C ARG A 318 25.01 -15.63 -14.52
N TYR A 319 26.33 -15.53 -14.41
CA TYR A 319 27.26 -16.54 -14.89
C TYR A 319 27.05 -17.89 -14.21
N TYR A 320 26.99 -17.92 -12.86
CA TYR A 320 26.71 -19.14 -12.11
C TYR A 320 25.33 -19.74 -12.43
N ALA A 321 24.33 -18.88 -12.62
CA ALA A 321 22.96 -19.29 -12.94
C ALA A 321 22.73 -19.72 -14.40
N ARG A 322 23.77 -19.71 -15.27
CA ARG A 322 23.66 -20.21 -16.65
C ARG A 322 23.46 -21.72 -16.71
N ASP A 323 24.03 -22.46 -15.77
CA ASP A 323 23.93 -23.92 -15.70
C ASP A 323 23.16 -24.35 -14.44
N MET A 324 21.83 -24.25 -14.53
CA MET A 324 20.95 -24.73 -13.45
C MET A 324 20.99 -26.26 -13.27
N ARG A 325 21.43 -27.02 -14.29
CA ARG A 325 21.60 -28.47 -14.16
C ARG A 325 22.74 -28.80 -13.22
N HIS A 326 23.84 -28.06 -13.32
CA HIS A 326 24.95 -28.19 -12.38
C HIS A 326 24.52 -27.90 -10.95
N ILE A 327 23.77 -26.81 -10.74
CA ILE A 327 23.23 -26.45 -9.41
C ILE A 327 22.33 -27.56 -8.86
N ALA A 328 21.44 -28.12 -9.69
CA ALA A 328 20.56 -29.22 -9.29
C ALA A 328 21.34 -30.44 -8.79
N ARG A 329 22.40 -30.84 -9.51
CA ARG A 329 23.26 -31.98 -9.12
C ARG A 329 24.04 -31.72 -7.83
N GLN A 330 24.41 -30.47 -7.55
CA GLN A 330 25.06 -30.14 -6.27
C GLN A 330 24.10 -30.22 -5.08
N ILE A 331 22.83 -29.92 -5.31
CA ILE A 331 21.75 -29.99 -4.31
C ILE A 331 21.33 -31.44 -4.06
N ALA A 332 21.03 -32.19 -5.11
CA ALA A 332 20.57 -33.57 -5.08
C ALA A 332 21.36 -34.43 -6.09
N PRO A 333 22.55 -34.93 -5.71
CA PRO A 333 23.42 -35.70 -6.62
C PRO A 333 22.85 -37.08 -6.96
N ASP A 334 21.95 -37.60 -6.14
CA ASP A 334 21.26 -38.87 -6.26
C ASP A 334 19.96 -38.77 -7.09
N MET A 335 19.58 -37.57 -7.54
CA MET A 335 18.38 -37.35 -8.33
C MET A 335 18.55 -37.87 -9.77
N PRO A 336 17.62 -38.69 -10.28
CA PRO A 336 17.65 -39.14 -11.68
C PRO A 336 17.63 -37.96 -12.65
N ALA A 337 18.42 -38.05 -13.73
CA ALA A 337 18.48 -37.00 -14.76
C ALA A 337 17.13 -36.78 -15.43
N ASP A 338 16.36 -37.86 -15.63
CA ASP A 338 15.04 -37.81 -16.27
C ASP A 338 14.04 -36.95 -15.49
N CYS A 339 14.07 -37.02 -14.14
CA CYS A 339 13.21 -36.17 -13.31
C CYS A 339 13.46 -34.68 -13.56
N LEU A 340 14.73 -34.31 -13.74
CA LEU A 340 15.11 -32.92 -13.99
C LEU A 340 14.69 -32.47 -15.40
N GLU A 341 14.89 -33.31 -16.42
CA GLU A 341 14.48 -32.98 -17.79
C GLU A 341 12.95 -32.90 -17.95
N MET A 342 12.20 -33.78 -17.29
CA MET A 342 10.74 -33.69 -17.21
C MET A 342 10.29 -32.37 -16.58
N SER A 343 10.98 -31.92 -15.53
CA SER A 343 10.70 -30.62 -14.92
C SER A 343 11.01 -29.44 -15.84
N PHE A 344 12.13 -29.48 -16.59
CA PHE A 344 12.45 -28.45 -17.58
C PHE A 344 11.39 -28.34 -18.68
N GLU A 345 10.85 -29.47 -19.14
CA GLU A 345 9.77 -29.45 -20.13
C GLU A 345 8.48 -28.85 -19.54
N SER A 346 8.13 -29.26 -18.32
CA SER A 346 6.88 -28.85 -17.66
C SER A 346 6.76 -27.34 -17.44
N VAL A 347 7.86 -26.66 -17.12
CA VAL A 347 7.87 -25.23 -16.79
C VAL A 347 7.80 -24.33 -18.01
N LYS A 348 7.99 -24.85 -19.23
CA LYS A 348 7.91 -24.04 -20.46
C LYS A 348 6.55 -23.35 -20.63
N VAL A 349 5.48 -23.98 -20.12
CA VAL A 349 4.13 -23.41 -20.11
C VAL A 349 4.06 -22.08 -19.33
N LEU A 350 5.02 -21.82 -18.44
CA LEU A 350 5.11 -20.59 -17.67
C LEU A 350 5.80 -19.44 -18.42
N GLU A 351 6.30 -19.62 -19.65
CA GLU A 351 7.14 -18.63 -20.34
C GLU A 351 6.55 -17.21 -20.34
N HIS A 352 5.25 -17.12 -20.65
CA HIS A 352 4.51 -15.86 -20.72
C HIS A 352 3.66 -15.53 -19.47
N VAL A 353 3.81 -16.30 -18.40
CA VAL A 353 2.96 -16.18 -17.20
C VAL A 353 3.70 -15.49 -16.06
N ARG A 354 3.14 -14.41 -15.52
CA ARG A 354 3.76 -13.73 -14.37
C ARG A 354 3.75 -14.62 -13.12
N GLU A 355 4.93 -14.83 -12.56
CA GLU A 355 5.15 -15.59 -11.34
C GLU A 355 4.66 -14.86 -10.10
N ARG A 356 4.17 -15.62 -9.12
CA ARG A 356 3.79 -15.09 -7.81
C ARG A 356 5.00 -15.07 -6.88
N LYS A 357 5.00 -14.15 -5.91
CA LYS A 357 6.05 -14.03 -4.88
C LYS A 357 6.30 -15.34 -4.13
N VAL A 358 5.25 -16.12 -3.90
CA VAL A 358 5.34 -17.40 -3.19
C VAL A 358 6.12 -18.47 -3.97
N GLN A 359 5.97 -18.53 -5.30
CA GLN A 359 6.74 -19.45 -6.16
C GLN A 359 8.23 -19.11 -6.12
N MET A 360 8.56 -17.82 -6.19
CA MET A 360 9.93 -17.33 -6.02
C MET A 360 10.49 -17.71 -4.64
N THR A 361 9.71 -17.55 -3.58
CA THR A 361 10.11 -17.89 -2.20
C THR A 361 10.39 -19.38 -2.04
N LEU A 362 9.51 -20.25 -2.54
CA LEU A 362 9.72 -21.69 -2.52
C LEU A 362 10.96 -22.11 -3.32
N THR A 363 11.24 -21.42 -4.43
CA THR A 363 12.45 -21.64 -5.24
C THR A 363 13.71 -21.21 -4.49
N MET A 364 13.66 -20.06 -3.79
CA MET A 364 14.77 -19.58 -2.97
C MET A 364 15.19 -20.57 -1.88
N TYR A 365 14.22 -21.26 -1.26
CA TYR A 365 14.51 -22.27 -0.23
C TYR A 365 15.36 -23.42 -0.77
N VAL A 366 15.08 -23.90 -1.98
CA VAL A 366 15.87 -24.95 -2.62
C VAL A 366 17.25 -24.43 -3.01
N LEU A 367 17.32 -23.31 -3.71
CA LEU A 367 18.60 -22.82 -4.25
C LEU A 367 19.55 -22.29 -3.17
N GLN A 368 19.03 -21.86 -2.03
CA GLN A 368 19.87 -21.47 -0.88
C GLN A 368 20.54 -22.68 -0.22
N TYR A 369 19.99 -23.88 -0.40
CA TYR A 369 20.57 -25.09 0.16
C TYR A 369 22.02 -25.25 -0.30
N ARG A 370 22.91 -25.62 0.64
CA ARG A 370 24.36 -25.68 0.42
C ARG A 370 24.97 -24.40 -0.19
N LYS A 371 24.30 -23.26 -0.03
CA LYS A 371 24.72 -21.93 -0.52
C LYS A 371 24.97 -21.88 -2.03
N GLN A 372 24.23 -22.66 -2.82
CA GLN A 372 24.39 -22.71 -4.28
C GLN A 372 24.04 -21.39 -4.94
N LEU A 373 22.95 -20.75 -4.50
CA LEU A 373 22.58 -19.42 -4.94
C LEU A 373 22.07 -18.60 -3.77
N GLN A 374 22.44 -17.33 -3.71
CA GLN A 374 21.86 -16.42 -2.72
C GLN A 374 20.37 -16.22 -3.00
N PRO A 375 19.47 -16.24 -2.00
CA PRO A 375 18.02 -16.11 -2.22
C PRO A 375 17.63 -14.93 -3.12
N ARG A 376 18.22 -13.76 -2.88
CA ARG A 376 17.91 -12.53 -3.62
C ARG A 376 18.49 -12.51 -5.04
N ALA A 377 19.38 -13.44 -5.39
CA ALA A 377 19.98 -13.52 -6.72
C ALA A 377 18.92 -13.76 -7.81
N LEU A 378 17.86 -14.52 -7.50
CA LEU A 378 16.74 -14.81 -8.40
C LEU A 378 16.11 -13.55 -9.00
N PHE A 379 16.05 -12.43 -8.26
CA PHE A 379 15.49 -11.16 -8.74
C PHE A 379 16.35 -10.47 -9.82
N HIS A 380 17.58 -10.94 -10.03
CA HIS A 380 18.51 -10.36 -11.00
C HIS A 380 18.75 -11.27 -12.22
N LEU A 381 18.10 -12.43 -12.23
CA LEU A 381 18.20 -13.41 -13.30
C LEU A 381 17.26 -13.06 -14.46
N PRO A 382 17.67 -13.37 -15.71
CA PRO A 382 16.76 -13.29 -16.84
C PRO A 382 15.65 -14.32 -16.72
N ARG A 383 14.51 -14.08 -17.39
CA ARG A 383 13.33 -14.93 -17.34
C ARG A 383 13.64 -16.42 -17.58
N ALA A 384 14.43 -16.73 -18.60
CA ALA A 384 14.82 -18.10 -18.91
C ALA A 384 15.50 -18.80 -17.72
N SER A 385 16.42 -18.13 -17.02
CA SER A 385 17.09 -18.69 -15.83
C SER A 385 16.14 -18.84 -14.64
N ILE A 386 15.13 -17.97 -14.49
CA ILE A 386 14.09 -18.12 -13.46
C ILE A 386 13.24 -19.36 -13.71
N LEU A 387 12.83 -19.60 -14.95
CA LEU A 387 12.08 -20.81 -15.31
C LEU A 387 12.91 -22.07 -15.07
N GLN A 388 14.19 -22.03 -15.43
CA GLN A 388 15.11 -23.13 -15.11
C GLN A 388 15.25 -23.34 -13.61
N ALA A 389 15.31 -22.28 -12.81
CA ALA A 389 15.29 -22.39 -11.35
C ALA A 389 13.99 -23.01 -10.81
N PHE A 390 12.83 -22.70 -11.40
CA PHE A 390 11.56 -23.35 -11.06
C PHE A 390 11.59 -24.85 -11.39
N ALA A 391 12.17 -25.23 -12.53
CA ALA A 391 12.34 -26.65 -12.88
C ALA A 391 13.24 -27.38 -11.87
N VAL A 392 14.37 -26.77 -11.47
CA VAL A 392 15.23 -27.35 -10.43
C VAL A 392 14.48 -27.51 -9.11
N ALA A 393 13.75 -26.48 -8.67
CA ALA A 393 12.97 -26.55 -7.44
C ALA A 393 11.87 -27.63 -7.51
N GLN A 394 11.16 -27.72 -8.64
CA GLN A 394 10.14 -28.74 -8.88
C GLN A 394 10.73 -30.15 -8.78
N ALA A 395 11.82 -30.43 -9.50
CA ALA A 395 12.48 -31.73 -9.53
C ALA A 395 13.03 -32.13 -8.15
N VAL A 396 13.73 -31.21 -7.48
CA VAL A 396 14.33 -31.47 -6.16
C VAL A 396 13.26 -31.74 -5.12
N TYR A 397 12.20 -30.92 -5.06
CA TYR A 397 11.09 -31.16 -4.13
C TYR A 397 10.42 -32.50 -4.40
N TRP A 398 10.24 -32.86 -5.68
CA TRP A 398 9.65 -34.13 -6.05
C TRP A 398 10.50 -35.31 -5.58
N HIS A 399 11.80 -35.31 -5.91
CA HIS A 399 12.77 -36.34 -5.53
C HIS A 399 12.89 -36.52 -4.01
N LYS A 400 12.85 -35.41 -3.25
CA LYS A 400 12.94 -35.40 -1.79
C LYS A 400 11.61 -35.69 -1.07
N GLY A 401 10.54 -36.01 -1.81
CA GLY A 401 9.24 -36.39 -1.25
C GLY A 401 8.32 -35.23 -0.85
N TYR A 402 8.67 -33.98 -1.15
CA TYR A 402 7.86 -32.78 -0.93
C TYR A 402 6.95 -32.50 -2.15
N ARG A 403 6.15 -33.48 -2.56
CA ARG A 403 5.38 -33.48 -3.80
C ARG A 403 4.38 -32.32 -3.90
N GLU A 404 3.75 -31.95 -2.79
CA GLU A 404 2.80 -30.84 -2.76
C GLU A 404 3.50 -29.49 -3.01
N LEU A 405 4.74 -29.33 -2.54
CA LEU A 405 5.53 -28.12 -2.79
C LEU A 405 6.11 -28.10 -4.21
N ALA A 406 6.51 -29.26 -4.74
CA ALA A 406 6.89 -29.42 -6.14
C ALA A 406 5.75 -29.01 -7.08
N ALA A 407 4.52 -29.42 -6.76
CA ALA A 407 3.33 -29.03 -7.51
C ALA A 407 3.13 -27.50 -7.52
N LEU A 408 3.22 -26.86 -6.36
CA LEU A 408 2.92 -25.43 -6.20
C LEU A 408 4.01 -24.49 -6.72
N VAL A 409 5.30 -24.88 -6.67
CA VAL A 409 6.40 -24.00 -7.12
C VAL A 409 6.30 -23.64 -8.61
N SER A 410 5.71 -24.52 -9.40
CA SER A 410 5.62 -24.42 -10.86
C SER A 410 4.18 -24.29 -11.38
N ALA A 411 3.18 -24.21 -10.50
CA ALA A 411 1.78 -24.14 -10.90
C ALA A 411 1.39 -22.80 -11.54
N LEU A 412 0.38 -22.83 -12.38
CA LEU A 412 -0.26 -21.64 -12.95
C LEU A 412 -1.27 -21.06 -11.95
N PRO A 413 -1.20 -19.76 -11.61
CA PRO A 413 -2.24 -19.13 -10.80
C PRO A 413 -3.51 -18.96 -11.64
N VAL A 414 -4.65 -19.47 -11.14
CA VAL A 414 -5.97 -19.30 -11.74
C VAL A 414 -6.70 -18.18 -10.99
N SER A 415 -7.23 -17.21 -11.74
CA SER A 415 -7.96 -16.06 -11.23
C SER A 415 -9.37 -16.04 -11.84
N ASP A 416 -10.14 -17.10 -11.63
CA ASP A 416 -11.56 -17.09 -12.03
C ASP A 416 -12.37 -16.36 -10.95
N ALA A 417 -13.08 -15.31 -11.35
CA ALA A 417 -13.96 -14.53 -10.48
C ALA A 417 -15.21 -15.32 -10.04
N ASP A 418 -15.57 -16.37 -10.78
CA ASP A 418 -16.81 -17.13 -10.59
C ASP A 418 -16.65 -18.42 -9.76
N VAL A 419 -15.43 -18.77 -9.35
CA VAL A 419 -15.19 -19.96 -8.54
C VAL A 419 -14.75 -19.57 -7.14
N MET A 420 -15.72 -19.52 -6.20
CA MET A 420 -15.43 -19.56 -4.76
C MET A 420 -14.73 -20.88 -4.43
N TYR A 421 -13.40 -20.89 -4.44
CA TYR A 421 -12.64 -22.04 -3.96
C TYR A 421 -12.80 -22.11 -2.43
N LEU A 422 -13.68 -23.00 -1.97
CA LEU A 422 -13.90 -23.41 -0.57
C LEU A 422 -12.66 -24.13 0.02
N GLY A 423 -11.48 -23.52 -0.07
CA GLY A 423 -10.30 -23.92 0.69
C GLY A 423 -10.29 -23.17 2.00
N SER A 424 -11.10 -23.60 2.98
CA SER A 424 -11.14 -23.00 4.31
C SER A 424 -9.71 -22.83 4.86
N LEU A 425 -9.26 -21.57 4.93
CA LEU A 425 -7.99 -21.19 5.55
C LEU A 425 -7.94 -21.60 7.03
N GLU A 426 -9.12 -21.80 7.65
CA GLU A 426 -9.30 -22.21 9.04
C GLU A 426 -9.20 -23.72 9.26
N ALA A 427 -9.47 -24.54 8.24
CA ALA A 427 -9.35 -26.00 8.31
C ALA A 427 -7.89 -26.51 8.18
N ARG A 428 -6.90 -25.60 8.21
CA ARG A 428 -5.49 -25.96 8.04
C ARG A 428 -4.89 -26.44 9.35
N SER A 429 -4.32 -27.64 9.31
CA SER A 429 -3.75 -28.32 10.48
C SER A 429 -2.72 -27.43 11.18
N LYS A 430 -2.82 -27.35 12.52
CA LYS A 430 -1.81 -26.68 13.34
C LYS A 430 -0.50 -27.44 13.27
N ILE A 431 0.63 -26.72 13.35
CA ILE A 431 1.95 -27.33 13.43
C ILE A 431 2.05 -28.09 14.76
N PRO A 432 2.42 -29.38 14.77
CA PRO A 432 2.59 -30.14 16.01
C PRO A 432 3.59 -29.50 16.96
N ALA A 433 3.33 -29.54 18.27
CA ALA A 433 4.18 -28.89 19.29
C ALA A 433 5.65 -29.33 19.23
N ALA A 434 5.92 -30.61 18.93
CA ALA A 434 7.27 -31.14 18.75
C ALA A 434 8.04 -30.45 17.61
N MET A 435 7.38 -30.20 16.46
CA MET A 435 8.01 -29.48 15.34
C MET A 435 8.22 -28.01 15.69
N ILE A 436 7.33 -27.40 16.47
CA ILE A 436 7.54 -26.01 16.89
C ILE A 436 8.75 -25.91 17.84
N ALA A 437 8.92 -26.86 18.77
CA ALA A 437 10.10 -26.90 19.62
C ALA A 437 11.40 -27.06 18.79
N GLU A 438 11.37 -27.85 17.73
CA GLU A 438 12.50 -27.99 16.81
C GLU A 438 12.76 -26.72 15.99
N LEU A 439 11.71 -26.06 15.50
CA LEU A 439 11.82 -24.75 14.84
C LEU A 439 12.38 -23.68 15.78
N GLU A 440 11.98 -23.68 17.06
CA GLU A 440 12.50 -22.76 18.08
C GLU A 440 14.00 -22.97 18.32
N ARG A 441 14.48 -24.22 18.25
CA ARG A 441 15.91 -24.54 18.36
C ARG A 441 16.73 -23.95 17.20
N TRP A 442 16.22 -24.03 15.98
CA TRP A 442 16.93 -23.54 14.79
C TRP A 442 16.73 -22.04 14.53
N PHE A 443 15.58 -21.50 14.92
CA PHE A 443 15.16 -20.11 14.70
C PHE A 443 14.75 -19.45 16.02
N PRO A 444 15.71 -19.16 16.93
CA PRO A 444 15.40 -18.74 18.31
C PRO A 444 14.84 -17.31 18.40
N TYR A 445 15.03 -16.50 17.36
CA TYR A 445 14.64 -15.09 17.39
C TYR A 445 13.13 -14.90 17.26
N ARG A 446 12.58 -14.04 18.12
CA ARG A 446 11.16 -13.65 18.13
C ARG A 446 11.05 -12.16 17.82
N ARG A 447 10.01 -11.78 17.07
CA ARG A 447 9.66 -10.36 16.91
C ARG A 447 9.02 -9.89 18.21
N MET A 448 9.55 -8.82 18.79
CA MET A 448 8.89 -8.15 19.91
C MET A 448 7.52 -7.66 19.44
N PRO A 449 6.41 -8.03 20.11
CA PRO A 449 5.10 -7.53 19.75
C PRO A 449 5.11 -5.99 19.91
N GLY A 450 4.77 -5.28 18.85
CA GLY A 450 4.50 -3.85 18.93
C GLY A 450 3.17 -3.65 19.67
N GLY A 451 3.22 -3.08 20.88
CA GLY A 451 2.05 -2.74 21.68
C GLY A 451 1.62 -3.79 22.72
N LYS A 452 0.70 -3.38 23.61
CA LYS A 452 0.19 -4.13 24.78
C LYS A 452 -0.71 -5.33 24.40
N SER A 453 -0.29 -6.17 23.45
CA SER A 453 -1.01 -7.41 23.14
C SER A 453 -0.74 -8.46 24.23
N LYS A 454 -1.79 -8.82 24.99
CA LYS A 454 -1.78 -9.89 26.01
C LYS A 454 -1.88 -11.30 25.37
N THR A 455 -1.14 -11.57 24.31
CA THR A 455 -1.06 -12.94 23.76
C THR A 455 -0.11 -13.78 24.61
N ALA A 456 -0.61 -14.86 25.20
CA ALA A 456 0.11 -15.74 26.13
C ALA A 456 1.37 -16.41 25.53
N ARG A 457 1.48 -16.47 24.19
CA ARG A 457 2.66 -16.95 23.47
C ARG A 457 2.94 -16.04 22.27
N VAL A 458 4.15 -15.49 22.20
CA VAL A 458 4.63 -14.78 21.01
C VAL A 458 5.12 -15.82 19.99
N PRO A 459 4.53 -15.89 18.78
CA PRO A 459 4.98 -16.83 17.76
C PRO A 459 6.40 -16.50 17.31
N THR A 460 7.14 -17.54 16.91
CA THR A 460 8.49 -17.39 16.38
C THR A 460 8.51 -16.74 15.00
N CYS A 461 9.66 -16.21 14.59
CA CYS A 461 9.81 -15.69 13.22
C CYS A 461 9.58 -16.77 12.16
N ALA A 462 9.91 -18.03 12.47
CA ALA A 462 9.68 -19.17 11.58
C ALA A 462 8.18 -19.47 11.41
N GLU A 463 7.42 -19.52 12.52
CA GLU A 463 5.97 -19.69 12.47
C GLU A 463 5.30 -18.58 11.64
N LEU A 464 5.66 -17.31 11.90
CA LEU A 464 5.13 -16.18 11.14
C LEU A 464 5.46 -16.24 9.65
N ALA A 465 6.67 -16.70 9.29
CA ALA A 465 7.08 -16.84 7.90
C ALA A 465 6.34 -17.99 7.19
N ILE A 466 6.14 -19.12 7.88
CA ILE A 466 5.33 -20.23 7.37
C ILE A 466 3.90 -19.77 7.14
N ASP A 467 3.29 -19.08 8.11
CA ASP A 467 1.93 -18.57 7.97
C ASP A 467 1.80 -17.56 6.83
N ASP A 468 2.79 -16.70 6.59
CA ASP A 468 2.78 -15.78 5.46
C ASP A 468 2.85 -16.51 4.11
N VAL A 469 3.69 -17.55 3.98
CA VAL A 469 3.74 -18.39 2.76
C VAL A 469 2.42 -19.11 2.55
N VAL A 470 1.84 -19.67 3.62
CA VAL A 470 0.56 -20.40 3.59
C VAL A 470 -0.58 -19.48 3.19
N ARG A 471 -0.60 -18.25 3.70
CA ARG A 471 -1.55 -17.21 3.31
C ARG A 471 -1.42 -16.90 1.82
N GLN A 472 -0.21 -16.62 1.33
CA GLN A 472 0.04 -16.33 -0.09
C GLN A 472 -0.36 -17.50 -1.02
N LEU A 473 -0.14 -18.75 -0.61
CA LEU A 473 -0.60 -19.91 -1.36
C LEU A 473 -2.13 -20.00 -1.44
N GLY A 474 -2.85 -19.52 -0.41
CA GLY A 474 -4.31 -19.53 -0.35
C GLY A 474 -5.01 -18.40 -1.11
N GLU A 475 -4.28 -17.39 -1.58
CA GLU A 475 -4.87 -16.23 -2.29
C GLU A 475 -5.38 -16.57 -3.70
N THR A 476 -4.92 -17.69 -4.29
CA THR A 476 -5.27 -18.07 -5.67
C THR A 476 -5.52 -19.57 -5.79
N GLY A 477 -6.37 -19.97 -6.75
CA GLY A 477 -6.42 -21.34 -7.22
C GLY A 477 -5.16 -21.68 -8.03
N TRP A 478 -4.82 -22.96 -8.11
CA TRP A 478 -3.62 -23.42 -8.82
C TRP A 478 -3.96 -24.45 -9.89
N ARG A 479 -3.32 -24.32 -11.05
CA ARG A 479 -3.35 -25.33 -12.12
C ARG A 479 -1.97 -25.95 -12.29
N LEU A 480 -1.88 -27.27 -12.13
CA LEU A 480 -0.66 -28.05 -12.14
C LEU A 480 -0.04 -28.12 -13.54
N THR A 481 1.24 -27.75 -13.62
CA THR A 481 2.08 -27.89 -14.81
C THR A 481 2.88 -29.20 -14.81
N LEU A 482 2.85 -29.95 -13.71
CA LEU A 482 3.58 -31.20 -13.54
C LEU A 482 3.36 -32.19 -14.72
N PRO A 483 4.35 -33.06 -14.98
CA PRO A 483 4.20 -34.20 -15.88
C PRO A 483 2.94 -35.02 -15.55
N PRO A 484 2.24 -35.61 -16.54
CA PRO A 484 0.99 -36.34 -16.32
C PRO A 484 1.10 -37.47 -15.28
N GLU A 485 2.25 -38.15 -15.24
CA GLU A 485 2.54 -39.22 -14.28
C GLU A 485 2.57 -38.69 -12.84
N TRP A 486 3.16 -37.51 -12.64
CA TRP A 486 3.26 -36.85 -11.34
C TRP A 486 1.91 -36.29 -10.90
N VAL A 487 1.12 -35.78 -11.84
CA VAL A 487 -0.27 -35.37 -11.57
C VAL A 487 -1.07 -36.58 -11.10
N ALA A 488 -0.98 -37.72 -11.79
CA ALA A 488 -1.68 -38.95 -11.41
C ALA A 488 -1.30 -39.42 -10.00
N GLU A 489 -0.01 -39.32 -9.63
CA GLU A 489 0.44 -39.71 -8.30
C GLU A 489 -0.08 -38.76 -7.20
N LEU A 490 -0.20 -37.46 -7.50
CA LEU A 490 -0.62 -36.45 -6.52
C LEU A 490 -2.15 -36.39 -6.34
N THR A 491 -2.91 -36.42 -7.44
CA THR A 491 -4.38 -36.23 -7.42
C THR A 491 -5.15 -37.53 -7.54
N ARG A 492 -4.47 -38.66 -7.84
CA ARG A 492 -5.09 -39.94 -8.26
C ARG A 492 -5.85 -39.85 -9.59
N ASN A 493 -5.73 -38.72 -10.30
CA ASN A 493 -6.37 -38.50 -11.59
C ASN A 493 -5.46 -37.69 -12.54
N PRO A 494 -4.89 -38.31 -13.60
CA PRO A 494 -3.96 -37.63 -14.51
C PRO A 494 -4.55 -36.43 -15.25
N ARG A 495 -5.89 -36.33 -15.35
CA ARG A 495 -6.58 -35.22 -16.02
C ARG A 495 -6.91 -34.06 -15.07
N GLU A 496 -6.90 -34.30 -13.76
CA GLU A 496 -7.20 -33.28 -12.77
C GLU A 496 -5.97 -32.41 -12.52
N ARG A 497 -5.93 -31.28 -13.24
CA ARG A 497 -4.86 -30.28 -13.06
C ARG A 497 -5.25 -29.15 -12.12
N HIS A 498 -6.49 -29.08 -11.65
CA HIS A 498 -6.85 -28.12 -10.60
C HIS A 498 -6.36 -28.64 -9.26
N TYR A 499 -5.70 -27.77 -8.49
CA TYR A 499 -5.11 -28.15 -7.23
C TYR A 499 -5.41 -27.11 -6.16
N ALA A 500 -6.16 -27.54 -5.15
CA ALA A 500 -6.35 -26.78 -3.93
C ALA A 500 -5.19 -27.03 -2.99
N VAL A 501 -4.73 -25.99 -2.30
CA VAL A 501 -3.65 -26.10 -1.32
C VAL A 501 -4.08 -27.05 -0.20
N PRO A 502 -3.30 -28.09 0.12
CA PRO A 502 -3.72 -29.11 1.06
C PRO A 502 -3.75 -28.57 2.51
N GLY A 503 -4.67 -29.10 3.33
CA GLY A 503 -4.85 -28.66 4.72
C GLY A 503 -3.62 -28.82 5.62
N ASN A 504 -2.73 -29.76 5.29
CA ASN A 504 -1.49 -30.04 6.01
C ASN A 504 -0.28 -29.21 5.51
N ILE A 505 -0.48 -28.23 4.62
CA ILE A 505 0.62 -27.44 4.02
C ILE A 505 1.52 -26.76 5.05
N ARG A 506 0.96 -26.31 6.18
CA ARG A 506 1.72 -25.73 7.31
C ARG A 506 2.75 -26.72 7.85
N ILE A 507 2.36 -27.99 8.00
CA ILE A 507 3.21 -29.07 8.50
C ILE A 507 4.32 -29.36 7.49
N LYS A 508 4.00 -29.44 6.20
CA LYS A 508 4.98 -29.66 5.13
C LYS A 508 6.04 -28.56 5.07
N LEU A 509 5.63 -27.29 5.21
CA LEU A 509 6.55 -26.15 5.24
C LEU A 509 7.41 -26.13 6.51
N ALA A 510 6.86 -26.55 7.66
CA ALA A 510 7.64 -26.72 8.88
C ALA A 510 8.70 -27.82 8.72
N GLN A 511 8.32 -28.98 8.18
CA GLN A 511 9.24 -30.09 7.88
C GLN A 511 10.35 -29.67 6.92
N LEU A 512 10.01 -28.93 5.86
CA LEU A 512 11.00 -28.38 4.94
C LEU A 512 11.96 -27.41 5.64
N SER A 513 11.43 -26.48 6.44
CA SER A 513 12.24 -25.48 7.15
C SER A 513 13.23 -26.13 8.10
N ILE A 514 12.79 -27.17 8.82
CA ILE A 514 13.63 -27.99 9.69
C ILE A 514 14.70 -28.71 8.87
N ALA A 515 14.34 -29.39 7.77
CA ALA A 515 15.28 -30.13 6.93
C ALA A 515 16.37 -29.24 6.31
N LEU A 516 16.00 -28.02 5.90
CA LEU A 516 16.95 -27.03 5.39
C LEU A 516 17.90 -26.53 6.48
N ALA A 517 17.39 -26.30 7.71
CA ALA A 517 18.19 -25.85 8.84
C ALA A 517 19.14 -26.93 9.36
N SER A 518 18.65 -28.18 9.48
CA SER A 518 19.41 -29.34 9.92
C SER A 518 20.39 -29.88 8.87
N ARG A 519 20.32 -29.36 7.62
CA ARG A 519 21.05 -29.85 6.45
C ARG A 519 20.75 -31.31 6.08
N SER A 520 19.56 -31.78 6.44
CA SER A 520 19.06 -33.10 6.01
C SER A 520 18.27 -33.05 4.70
N PHE A 521 18.07 -31.85 4.13
CA PHE A 521 17.37 -31.64 2.87
C PHE A 521 18.07 -32.30 1.68
#